data_AF-I4VI96-F1
#
_entry.id   AF-I4VI96-F1
#
_cell.length_a   1.000
_cell.length_b   1.000
_cell.length_c   1.000
_cell.angle_alpha   90.00
_cell.angle_beta   90.00
_cell.angle_gamma   90.00
#
_symmetry.space_group_name_H-M   'P 1'
#
loop_
_entity.id
_entity.type
_entity.pdbx_description
1 polymer ?
#
loop_
_entity_poly.entity_id
_entity_poly.type
_entity_poly.pdbx_seq_one_letter_code
_entity_poly.pdbx_strand_id
1 'polypeptide(L)'
;MSDVTIKQLAQVLGMPVDKLLGQLGEAGMKFSDPEQVVSSTEKVKLLGFLRRTHGKGEAVAEVEDSSPRQITLKRRKVSELKVATPGGRGAASSAKTVNVEVRAKRTYVKRSVIAEEASAEPEREEAVRKLAESQQQREQEESARAEAEHRREEEAQQRALDEQHKAEEAARIAREQQAAAHAESAAEQAEAVKPAAEDAPASPVAAEPEPETRPSPLPSRPLPNRQPQVLAAPPITAALA
;
A
#
# COMPACT_ATOMS: atom_id res chain seq x y z
N MET A 1 -35.43 -2.60 -42.74
CA MET A 1 -34.71 -3.00 -43.96
C MET A 1 -35.75 -3.31 -45.02
N SER A 2 -35.50 -2.91 -46.27
CA SER A 2 -36.40 -3.17 -47.40
C SER A 2 -36.49 -4.67 -47.71
N ASP A 3 -37.62 -5.06 -48.29
CA ASP A 3 -37.84 -6.41 -48.80
C ASP A 3 -37.03 -6.60 -50.09
N VAL A 4 -36.36 -7.74 -50.23
CA VAL A 4 -35.38 -8.01 -51.31
C VAL A 4 -35.64 -9.40 -51.85
N THR A 5 -35.58 -9.60 -53.17
CA THR A 5 -35.79 -10.92 -53.77
C THR A 5 -34.62 -11.86 -53.50
N ILE A 6 -34.87 -13.17 -53.52
CA ILE A 6 -33.84 -14.19 -53.26
C ILE A 6 -32.66 -14.06 -54.23
N LYS A 7 -32.94 -13.78 -55.50
CA LYS A 7 -31.92 -13.53 -56.53
C LYS A 7 -31.00 -12.34 -56.21
N GLN A 8 -31.57 -11.24 -55.74
CA GLN A 8 -30.81 -10.06 -55.33
C GLN A 8 -30.01 -10.34 -54.05
N LEU A 9 -30.59 -11.05 -53.09
CA LEU A 9 -29.90 -11.45 -51.87
C LEU A 9 -28.71 -12.36 -52.16
N ALA A 10 -28.89 -13.35 -53.05
CA ALA A 10 -27.83 -14.26 -53.48
C ALA A 10 -26.66 -13.50 -54.14
N GLN A 11 -26.97 -12.51 -54.99
CA GLN A 11 -25.96 -11.68 -55.64
C GLN A 11 -25.15 -10.84 -54.64
N VAL A 12 -25.81 -10.26 -53.62
CA VAL A 12 -25.13 -9.51 -52.55
C VAL A 12 -24.23 -10.42 -51.71
N LEU A 13 -24.66 -11.65 -51.44
CA LEU A 13 -23.89 -12.62 -50.67
C LEU A 13 -22.84 -13.38 -51.51
N GLY A 14 -22.79 -13.17 -52.83
CA GLY A 14 -21.87 -13.86 -53.72
C GLY A 14 -22.10 -15.38 -53.81
N MET A 15 -23.33 -15.84 -53.52
CA MET A 15 -23.68 -17.26 -53.51
C MET A 15 -24.62 -17.61 -54.68
N PRO A 16 -24.54 -18.84 -55.22
CA PRO A 16 -25.50 -19.27 -56.23
C PRO A 16 -26.89 -19.44 -55.61
N VAL A 17 -27.93 -19.10 -56.39
CA VAL A 17 -29.32 -19.05 -55.93
C VAL A 17 -29.79 -20.40 -55.35
N ASP A 18 -29.38 -21.50 -55.98
CA ASP A 18 -29.74 -22.86 -55.55
C ASP A 18 -29.21 -23.19 -54.15
N LYS A 19 -28.02 -22.70 -53.80
CA LYS A 19 -27.44 -22.89 -52.44
C LYS A 19 -28.19 -22.07 -51.40
N LEU A 20 -28.59 -20.85 -51.75
CA LEU A 20 -29.37 -20.00 -50.85
C LEU A 20 -30.76 -20.58 -50.59
N LEU A 21 -31.42 -21.14 -51.61
CA LEU A 21 -32.70 -21.86 -51.45
C LEU A 21 -32.56 -23.07 -50.51
N GLY A 22 -31.46 -23.82 -50.62
CA GLY A 22 -31.13 -24.90 -49.69
C GLY A 22 -31.01 -24.43 -48.25
N GLN A 23 -30.23 -23.36 -48.01
CA GLN A 23 -30.04 -22.80 -46.66
C GLN A 23 -31.33 -22.19 -46.08
N LEU A 24 -32.16 -21.56 -46.91
CA LEU A 24 -33.46 -21.06 -46.49
C LEU A 24 -34.38 -22.22 -46.07
N GLY A 25 -34.37 -23.33 -46.82
CA GLY A 25 -35.07 -24.57 -46.48
C GLY A 25 -34.60 -25.17 -45.15
N GLU A 26 -33.28 -25.24 -44.93
CA GLU A 26 -32.68 -25.72 -43.68
C GLU A 26 -32.98 -24.80 -42.48
N ALA A 27 -33.10 -23.48 -42.73
CA ALA A 27 -33.53 -22.50 -41.73
C ALA A 27 -35.05 -22.55 -41.45
N GLY A 28 -35.79 -23.46 -42.09
CA GLY A 28 -37.23 -23.67 -41.89
C GLY A 28 -38.11 -22.71 -42.68
N MET A 29 -37.58 -22.04 -43.71
CA MET A 29 -38.33 -21.18 -44.62
C MET A 29 -38.59 -21.90 -45.94
N LYS A 30 -39.84 -21.91 -46.38
CA LYS A 30 -40.23 -22.59 -47.63
C LYS A 30 -40.29 -21.56 -48.75
N PHE A 31 -39.18 -21.45 -49.48
CA PHE A 31 -39.12 -20.70 -50.73
C PHE A 31 -38.79 -21.67 -51.87
N SER A 32 -39.42 -21.48 -53.02
CA SER A 32 -39.24 -22.37 -54.18
C SER A 32 -38.85 -21.60 -55.44
N ASP A 33 -39.17 -20.31 -55.52
CA ASP A 33 -38.88 -19.49 -56.70
C ASP A 33 -37.83 -18.42 -56.39
N PRO A 34 -36.90 -18.15 -57.33
CA PRO A 34 -35.81 -17.18 -57.14
C PRO A 34 -36.31 -15.72 -57.09
N GLU A 35 -37.52 -15.46 -57.58
CA GLU A 35 -38.14 -14.12 -57.59
C GLU A 35 -39.03 -13.86 -56.36
N GLN A 36 -39.14 -14.83 -55.43
CA GLN A 36 -39.85 -14.63 -54.17
C GLN A 36 -39.13 -13.60 -53.29
N VAL A 37 -39.93 -12.83 -52.56
CA VAL A 37 -39.47 -11.71 -51.74
C VAL A 37 -39.14 -12.19 -50.33
N VAL A 38 -37.96 -11.84 -49.82
CA VAL A 38 -37.49 -12.16 -48.47
C VAL A 38 -37.71 -10.97 -47.55
N SER A 39 -38.52 -11.17 -46.52
CA SER A 39 -38.83 -10.17 -45.49
C SER A 39 -37.66 -9.94 -44.54
N SER A 40 -37.67 -8.80 -43.84
CA SER A 40 -36.67 -8.52 -42.80
C SER A 40 -36.60 -9.58 -41.70
N THR A 41 -37.71 -10.26 -41.38
CA THR A 41 -37.74 -11.29 -40.33
C THR A 41 -37.03 -12.57 -40.74
N GLU A 42 -37.15 -12.93 -42.03
CA GLU A 42 -36.51 -14.11 -42.62
C GLU A 42 -35.00 -13.89 -42.76
N LYS A 43 -34.57 -12.68 -43.11
CA LYS A 43 -33.14 -12.32 -43.11
C LYS A 43 -32.51 -12.54 -41.73
N VAL A 44 -33.16 -12.09 -40.65
CA VAL A 44 -32.66 -12.28 -39.27
C VAL A 44 -32.60 -13.76 -38.89
N LYS A 45 -33.61 -14.55 -39.28
CA LYS A 45 -33.63 -16.00 -39.04
C LYS A 45 -32.54 -16.74 -39.82
N LEU A 46 -32.30 -16.39 -41.09
CA LEU A 46 -31.21 -16.92 -41.90
C LEU A 46 -29.86 -16.58 -41.26
N LEU A 47 -29.66 -15.33 -40.83
CA LEU A 47 -28.46 -14.93 -40.09
C LEU A 47 -28.28 -15.73 -38.79
N GLY A 48 -29.37 -15.96 -38.05
CA GLY A 48 -29.36 -16.81 -36.86
C GLY A 48 -29.00 -18.26 -37.17
N PHE A 49 -29.49 -18.81 -38.27
CA PHE A 49 -29.13 -20.15 -38.75
C PHE A 49 -27.65 -20.20 -39.13
N LEU A 50 -27.16 -19.29 -39.98
CA LEU A 50 -25.77 -19.24 -40.40
C LEU A 50 -24.80 -19.08 -39.21
N ARG A 51 -25.16 -18.25 -38.23
CA ARG A 51 -24.38 -18.13 -36.98
C ARG A 51 -24.37 -19.42 -36.16
N ARG A 52 -25.43 -20.24 -36.19
CA ARG A 52 -25.47 -21.52 -35.47
C ARG A 52 -24.76 -22.65 -36.24
N THR A 53 -24.91 -22.70 -37.56
CA THR A 53 -24.37 -23.78 -38.40
C THR A 53 -22.93 -23.54 -38.80
N HIS A 54 -22.59 -22.31 -39.19
CA HIS A 54 -21.22 -21.93 -39.54
C HIS A 54 -20.45 -21.33 -38.37
N GLY A 55 -21.11 -20.98 -37.26
CA GLY A 55 -20.42 -20.59 -36.01
C GLY A 55 -19.82 -21.76 -35.23
N LYS A 56 -19.89 -23.01 -35.74
CA LYS A 56 -19.33 -24.20 -35.10
C LYS A 56 -18.52 -25.07 -36.06
N GLY A 57 -17.69 -24.46 -36.89
CA GLY A 57 -16.87 -25.18 -37.88
C GLY A 57 -15.50 -24.59 -38.21
N GLU A 58 -15.35 -23.28 -38.42
CA GLU A 58 -14.04 -22.65 -38.68
C GLU A 58 -14.16 -21.13 -38.40
N ALA A 59 -13.46 -20.63 -37.38
CA ALA A 59 -12.14 -20.03 -37.55
C ALA A 59 -12.08 -18.55 -38.01
N VAL A 60 -13.01 -17.69 -37.57
CA VAL A 60 -12.77 -16.22 -37.64
C VAL A 60 -13.13 -15.43 -36.37
N ALA A 61 -13.50 -16.10 -35.27
CA ALA A 61 -13.61 -15.44 -33.96
C ALA A 61 -13.25 -16.33 -32.74
N GLU A 62 -13.11 -17.66 -32.91
CA GLU A 62 -12.80 -18.59 -31.80
C GLU A 62 -11.53 -19.45 -32.03
N VAL A 63 -10.60 -19.01 -32.89
CA VAL A 63 -9.27 -19.67 -32.97
C VAL A 63 -8.39 -19.28 -31.78
N GLU A 64 -8.73 -18.21 -31.07
CA GLU A 64 -7.97 -17.73 -29.92
C GLU A 64 -8.25 -18.51 -28.61
N ASP A 65 -9.33 -19.29 -28.52
CA ASP A 65 -9.71 -19.95 -27.25
C ASP A 65 -9.49 -21.47 -27.20
N SER A 66 -9.41 -22.16 -28.35
CA SER A 66 -9.26 -23.63 -28.34
C SER A 66 -7.81 -24.12 -28.19
N SER A 67 -6.82 -23.25 -28.46
CA SER A 67 -5.42 -23.59 -28.19
C SER A 67 -5.05 -23.25 -26.73
N PRO A 68 -4.18 -24.03 -26.06
CA PRO A 68 -3.76 -23.72 -24.68
C PRO A 68 -3.06 -22.36 -24.60
N ARG A 69 -3.32 -21.61 -23.52
CA ARG A 69 -2.73 -20.26 -23.26
C ARG A 69 -1.20 -20.24 -23.35
N GLN A 70 -0.57 -21.33 -22.97
CA GLN A 70 0.88 -21.50 -22.97
C GLN A 70 1.24 -22.91 -23.43
N ILE A 71 2.25 -23.03 -24.31
CA ILE A 71 2.79 -24.30 -24.81
C ILE A 71 4.27 -24.38 -24.47
N THR A 72 4.68 -25.43 -23.78
CA THR A 72 6.10 -25.71 -23.53
C THR A 72 6.64 -26.68 -24.57
N LEU A 73 7.56 -26.22 -25.41
CA LEU A 73 8.29 -27.07 -26.35
C LEU A 73 9.58 -27.58 -25.70
N LYS A 74 9.77 -28.90 -25.77
CA LYS A 74 11.03 -29.56 -25.41
C LYS A 74 11.77 -29.93 -26.70
N ARG A 75 12.96 -29.38 -26.91
CA ARG A 75 13.81 -29.68 -28.08
C ARG A 75 15.13 -30.30 -27.63
N ARG A 76 15.56 -31.33 -28.36
CA ARG A 76 16.85 -31.98 -28.21
C ARG A 76 17.75 -31.57 -29.36
N LYS A 77 18.95 -31.05 -29.08
CA LYS A 77 19.97 -30.77 -30.09
C LYS A 77 21.25 -31.51 -29.69
N VAL A 78 21.73 -32.39 -30.55
CA VAL A 78 23.02 -33.07 -30.36
C VAL A 78 24.05 -32.36 -31.21
N SER A 79 25.18 -31.97 -30.63
CA SER A 79 26.32 -31.36 -31.32
C SER A 79 27.59 -32.10 -30.98
N GLU A 80 28.42 -32.35 -31.98
CA GLU A 80 29.73 -32.95 -31.80
C GLU A 80 30.73 -31.89 -31.35
N LEU A 81 31.34 -32.09 -30.19
CA LEU A 81 32.40 -31.23 -29.68
C LEU A 81 33.73 -31.99 -29.74
N LYS A 82 34.66 -31.47 -30.54
CA LYS A 82 36.02 -32.00 -30.60
C LYS A 82 36.82 -31.40 -29.44
N VAL A 83 37.04 -32.20 -28.40
CA VAL A 83 37.85 -31.82 -27.25
C VAL A 83 39.31 -32.15 -27.56
N ALA A 84 40.14 -31.12 -27.68
CA ALA A 84 41.58 -31.30 -27.61
C ALA A 84 41.92 -31.68 -26.17
N THR A 85 42.29 -32.94 -25.94
CA THR A 85 42.72 -33.39 -24.62
C THR A 85 44.17 -32.91 -24.43
N PRO A 86 44.50 -32.15 -23.37
CA PRO A 86 45.89 -31.79 -23.11
C PRO A 86 46.65 -33.09 -22.81
N GLY A 87 47.45 -33.53 -23.78
CA GLY A 87 48.34 -34.66 -23.59
C GLY A 87 49.32 -34.33 -22.47
N GLY A 88 49.40 -35.21 -21.47
CA GLY A 88 50.45 -35.11 -20.46
C GLY A 88 51.83 -35.05 -21.14
N ARG A 89 52.69 -34.15 -20.64
CA ARG A 89 54.12 -33.97 -20.95
C ARG A 89 54.59 -34.67 -22.24
N GLY A 90 54.35 -34.04 -23.39
CA GLY A 90 55.08 -34.32 -24.63
C GLY A 90 54.46 -35.30 -25.63
N ALA A 91 53.26 -35.83 -25.39
CA ALA A 91 52.56 -36.68 -26.38
C ALA A 91 51.58 -35.88 -27.28
N ALA A 92 51.53 -36.21 -28.57
CA ALA A 92 50.68 -35.57 -29.56
C ALA A 92 49.20 -35.56 -29.12
N SER A 93 48.57 -34.38 -29.14
CA SER A 93 47.19 -34.22 -28.68
C SER A 93 46.23 -35.01 -29.57
N SER A 94 45.62 -36.07 -29.05
CA SER A 94 44.54 -36.78 -29.75
C SER A 94 43.23 -36.03 -29.52
N ALA A 95 42.61 -35.47 -30.56
CA ALA A 95 41.30 -34.83 -30.43
C ALA A 95 40.21 -35.90 -30.29
N LYS A 96 39.47 -35.90 -29.17
CA LYS A 96 38.32 -36.80 -28.95
C LYS A 96 37.04 -36.08 -29.34
N THR A 97 36.25 -36.68 -30.22
CA THR A 97 34.89 -36.18 -30.54
C THR A 97 33.92 -36.70 -29.50
N VAL A 98 33.21 -35.80 -28.82
CA VAL A 98 32.19 -36.10 -27.83
C VAL A 98 30.84 -35.57 -28.31
N ASN A 99 29.81 -36.40 -28.30
CA ASN A 99 28.45 -35.97 -28.63
C ASN A 99 27.82 -35.30 -27.42
N VAL A 100 27.60 -33.99 -27.49
CA VAL A 100 26.96 -33.20 -26.45
C VAL A 100 25.49 -33.03 -26.81
N GLU A 101 24.59 -33.52 -25.97
CA GLU A 101 23.16 -33.30 -26.10
C GLU A 101 22.72 -32.10 -25.25
N VAL A 102 22.29 -31.03 -25.91
CA VAL A 102 21.61 -29.90 -25.26
C VAL A 102 20.11 -30.15 -25.29
N ARG A 103 19.50 -30.24 -24.11
CA ARG A 103 18.05 -30.32 -23.92
C ARG A 103 17.52 -28.94 -23.56
N ALA A 104 16.74 -28.34 -24.46
CA ALA A 104 16.16 -27.01 -24.25
C ALA A 104 14.66 -27.12 -23.97
N LYS A 105 14.21 -26.44 -22.92
CA LYS A 105 12.79 -26.20 -22.62
C LYS A 105 12.50 -24.74 -22.99
N ARG A 106 11.59 -24.52 -23.93
CA ARG A 106 11.13 -23.17 -24.31
C ARG A 106 9.62 -23.10 -24.17
N THR A 107 9.17 -22.16 -23.37
CA THR A 107 7.75 -21.95 -23.11
C THR A 107 7.28 -20.75 -23.92
N TYR A 108 6.30 -20.97 -24.79
CA TYR A 108 5.68 -19.95 -25.63
C TYR A 108 4.29 -19.64 -25.09
N VAL A 109 4.00 -18.36 -24.89
CA VAL A 109 2.67 -17.86 -24.50
C VAL A 109 1.99 -17.30 -25.74
N LYS A 110 0.68 -17.45 -25.85
CA LYS A 110 -0.09 -16.89 -26.97
C LYS A 110 0.04 -15.38 -27.03
N ARG A 111 0.14 -14.84 -28.25
CA ARG A 111 0.29 -13.40 -28.48
C ARG A 111 -0.94 -12.60 -28.05
N SER A 112 -2.13 -13.19 -28.16
CA SER A 112 -3.40 -12.61 -27.66
C SER A 112 -3.39 -12.41 -26.15
N VAL A 113 -2.94 -13.40 -25.38
CA VAL A 113 -2.82 -13.30 -23.91
C VAL A 113 -1.86 -12.16 -23.51
N ILE A 114 -0.75 -12.00 -24.23
CA ILE A 114 0.21 -10.90 -23.97
C ILE A 114 -0.42 -9.53 -24.30
N ALA A 115 -1.23 -9.45 -25.36
CA ALA A 115 -1.91 -8.21 -25.72
C ALA A 115 -3.03 -7.84 -24.74
N GLU A 116 -3.77 -8.83 -24.22
CA GLU A 116 -4.78 -8.65 -23.17
C GLU A 116 -4.13 -8.22 -21.85
N GLU A 117 -3.04 -8.86 -21.44
CA GLU A 117 -2.28 -8.47 -20.23
C GLU A 117 -1.72 -7.05 -20.36
N ALA A 118 -1.11 -6.71 -21.50
CA ALA A 118 -0.62 -5.36 -21.77
C ALA A 118 -1.74 -4.29 -21.80
N SER A 119 -2.98 -4.67 -22.13
CA SER A 119 -4.13 -3.76 -22.09
C SER A 119 -4.72 -3.62 -20.69
N ALA A 120 -4.59 -4.66 -19.85
CA ALA A 120 -5.03 -4.64 -18.45
C ALA A 120 -4.01 -3.99 -17.50
N GLU A 121 -2.73 -3.95 -17.86
CA GLU A 121 -1.67 -3.26 -17.11
C GLU A 121 -1.95 -1.76 -16.89
N PRO A 122 -2.32 -0.93 -17.89
CA PRO A 122 -2.59 0.49 -17.66
C PRO A 122 -3.80 0.72 -16.75
N GLU A 123 -4.86 -0.08 -16.87
CA GLU A 123 -6.03 0.01 -15.97
C GLU A 123 -5.67 -0.35 -14.53
N ARG A 124 -4.82 -1.37 -14.34
CA ARG A 124 -4.31 -1.74 -13.01
C ARG A 124 -3.40 -0.67 -12.43
N GLU A 125 -2.53 -0.07 -13.23
CA GLU A 125 -1.67 1.03 -12.82
C GLU A 125 -2.50 2.26 -12.42
N GLU A 126 -3.52 2.61 -13.19
CA GLU A 126 -4.44 3.69 -12.85
C GLU A 126 -5.22 3.41 -11.56
N ALA A 127 -5.69 2.18 -11.36
CA ALA A 127 -6.36 1.78 -10.13
C ALA A 127 -5.44 1.88 -8.91
N VAL A 128 -4.17 1.45 -9.04
CA VAL A 128 -3.15 1.58 -7.98
C VAL A 128 -2.85 3.04 -7.69
N ARG A 129 -2.72 3.90 -8.72
CA ARG A 129 -2.49 5.33 -8.54
C ARG A 129 -3.65 6.01 -7.80
N LYS A 130 -4.90 5.73 -8.19
CA LYS A 130 -6.10 6.27 -7.51
C LYS A 130 -6.21 5.80 -6.07
N LEU A 131 -5.85 4.55 -5.79
CA LEU A 131 -5.84 4.00 -4.44
C LEU A 131 -4.75 4.66 -3.57
N ALA A 132 -3.55 4.84 -4.10
CA ALA A 132 -2.46 5.54 -3.43
C ALA A 132 -2.81 7.01 -3.15
N GLU A 133 -3.40 7.70 -4.11
CA GLU A 133 -3.86 9.09 -3.94
C GLU A 133 -4.94 9.18 -2.85
N SER A 134 -5.90 8.26 -2.84
CA SER A 134 -6.92 8.22 -1.78
C SER A 134 -6.33 7.93 -0.40
N GLN A 135 -5.31 7.09 -0.30
CA GLN A 135 -4.62 6.82 0.96
C GLN A 135 -3.87 8.05 1.45
N GLN A 136 -3.12 8.72 0.58
CA GLN A 136 -2.41 9.96 0.93
C GLN A 136 -3.36 11.07 1.39
N GLN A 137 -4.51 11.23 0.74
CA GLN A 137 -5.52 12.20 1.18
C GLN A 137 -6.06 11.88 2.57
N ARG A 138 -6.30 10.60 2.88
CA ARG A 138 -6.75 10.19 4.23
C ARG A 138 -5.68 10.42 5.28
N GLU A 139 -4.43 10.06 5.00
CA GLU A 139 -3.32 10.29 5.91
C GLU A 139 -3.10 11.78 6.20
N GLN A 140 -3.20 12.64 5.18
CA GLN A 140 -3.11 14.09 5.35
C GLN A 140 -4.28 14.65 6.17
N GLU A 141 -5.49 14.14 5.96
CA GLU A 141 -6.65 14.56 6.74
C GLU A 141 -6.53 14.11 8.20
N GLU A 142 -6.07 12.88 8.45
CA GLU A 142 -5.82 12.36 9.79
C GLU A 142 -4.69 13.12 10.50
N SER A 143 -3.58 13.41 9.80
CA SER A 143 -2.49 14.20 10.38
C SER A 143 -2.93 15.63 10.70
N ALA A 144 -3.70 16.27 9.82
CA ALA A 144 -4.23 17.61 10.06
C ALA A 144 -5.21 17.64 11.25
N ARG A 145 -6.02 16.59 11.42
CA ARG A 145 -6.90 16.44 12.59
C ARG A 145 -6.10 16.25 13.88
N ALA A 146 -5.08 15.38 13.86
CA ALA A 146 -4.21 15.14 15.01
C ALA A 146 -3.42 16.39 15.41
N GLU A 147 -2.89 17.15 14.45
CA GLU A 147 -2.20 18.42 14.72
C GLU A 147 -3.15 19.49 15.30
N ALA A 148 -4.39 19.53 14.81
CA ALA A 148 -5.40 20.45 15.34
C ALA A 148 -5.82 20.09 16.77
N GLU A 149 -5.95 18.80 17.09
CA GLU A 149 -6.20 18.31 18.44
C GLU A 149 -5.02 18.63 19.37
N HIS A 150 -3.79 18.30 18.96
CA HIS A 150 -2.59 18.61 19.74
C HIS A 150 -2.47 20.10 20.05
N ARG A 151 -2.69 20.97 19.05
CA ARG A 151 -2.65 22.42 19.26
C ARG A 151 -3.71 22.90 20.26
N ARG A 152 -4.92 22.33 20.21
CA ARG A 152 -5.98 22.65 21.18
C ARG A 152 -5.61 22.20 22.59
N GLU A 153 -5.00 21.03 22.73
CA GLU A 153 -4.52 20.53 24.02
C GLU A 153 -3.39 21.39 24.58
N GLU A 154 -2.41 21.77 23.74
CA GLU A 154 -1.33 22.68 24.15
C GLU A 154 -1.86 24.05 24.58
N GLU A 155 -2.78 24.65 23.81
CA GLU A 155 -3.41 25.92 24.19
C GLU A 155 -4.20 25.79 25.50
N ALA A 156 -4.91 24.68 25.72
CA ALA A 156 -5.64 24.44 26.96
C ALA A 156 -4.69 24.27 28.15
N GLN A 157 -3.57 23.55 27.97
CA GLN A 157 -2.53 23.39 28.99
C GLN A 157 -1.86 24.73 29.32
N GLN A 158 -1.51 25.52 28.32
CA GLN A 158 -0.93 26.85 28.53
C GLN A 158 -1.87 27.77 29.31
N ARG A 159 -3.16 27.80 28.94
CA ARG A 159 -4.16 28.59 29.68
C ARG A 159 -4.31 28.11 31.12
N ALA A 160 -4.31 26.80 31.36
CA ALA A 160 -4.39 26.25 32.71
C ALA A 160 -3.16 26.62 33.56
N LEU A 161 -1.95 26.59 32.99
CA LEU A 161 -0.73 27.03 33.67
C LEU A 161 -0.75 28.53 33.96
N ASP A 162 -1.17 29.36 33.01
CA ASP A 162 -1.31 30.81 33.20
C ASP A 162 -2.34 31.15 34.28
N GLU A 163 -3.46 30.43 34.34
CA GLU A 163 -4.47 30.57 35.39
C GLU A 163 -3.94 30.15 36.76
N GLN A 164 -3.18 29.05 36.84
CA GLN A 164 -2.51 28.63 38.08
C GLN A 164 -1.50 29.68 38.55
N HIS A 165 -0.66 30.20 37.66
CA HIS A 165 0.32 31.23 38.02
C HIS A 165 -0.34 32.51 38.52
N LYS A 166 -1.41 32.96 37.84
CA LYS A 166 -2.20 34.13 38.29
C LYS A 166 -2.86 33.88 39.65
N ALA A 167 -3.37 32.68 39.91
CA ALA A 167 -3.97 32.32 41.19
C ALA A 167 -2.93 32.28 42.32
N GLU A 168 -1.72 31.76 42.06
CA GLU A 168 -0.62 31.74 43.02
C GLU A 168 -0.12 33.15 43.34
N GLU A 169 0.04 34.01 42.34
CA GLU A 169 0.41 35.42 42.53
C GLU A 169 -0.66 36.17 43.34
N ALA A 170 -1.94 36.00 43.01
CA ALA A 170 -3.04 36.60 43.77
C ALA A 170 -3.07 36.10 45.22
N ALA A 171 -2.84 34.80 45.45
CA ALA A 171 -2.76 34.23 46.79
C ALA A 171 -1.54 34.76 47.58
N ARG A 172 -0.40 34.97 46.92
CA ARG A 172 0.79 35.56 47.54
C ARG A 172 0.54 37.02 47.95
N ILE A 173 -0.03 37.82 47.07
CA ILE A 173 -0.38 39.23 47.35
C ILE A 173 -1.39 39.29 48.51
N ALA A 174 -2.42 38.43 48.51
CA ALA A 174 -3.41 38.38 49.59
C ALA A 174 -2.78 38.01 50.94
N ARG A 175 -1.84 37.04 50.97
CA ARG A 175 -1.11 36.67 52.19
C ARG A 175 -0.22 37.80 52.69
N GLU A 176 0.44 38.52 51.79
CA GLU A 176 1.28 39.68 52.15
C GLU A 176 0.44 40.82 52.72
N GLN A 177 -0.72 41.12 52.12
CA GLN A 177 -1.67 42.12 52.65
C GLN A 177 -2.23 41.71 54.01
N GLN A 178 -2.58 40.43 54.20
CA GLN A 178 -3.03 39.92 55.50
C GLN A 178 -1.93 40.00 56.56
N ALA A 179 -0.68 39.65 56.22
CA ALA A 179 0.45 39.77 57.13
C ALA A 179 0.74 41.23 57.50
N ALA A 180 0.64 42.16 56.54
CA ALA A 180 0.77 43.60 56.79
C ALA A 180 -0.35 44.12 57.71
N ALA A 181 -1.61 43.75 57.46
CA ALA A 181 -2.74 44.13 58.31
C ALA A 181 -2.66 43.53 59.73
N HIS A 182 -2.18 42.29 59.86
CA HIS A 182 -1.90 41.68 61.17
C HIS A 182 -0.74 42.35 61.90
N ALA A 183 0.32 42.77 61.19
CA ALA A 183 1.42 43.51 61.78
C ALA A 183 0.99 44.92 62.25
N GLU A 184 0.16 45.61 61.47
CA GLU A 184 -0.38 46.92 61.82
C GLU A 184 -1.31 46.84 63.04
N SER A 185 -2.25 45.89 63.05
CA SER A 185 -3.12 45.66 64.22
C SER A 185 -2.37 45.19 65.46
N ALA A 186 -1.29 44.41 65.32
CA ALA A 186 -0.43 44.03 66.44
C ALA A 186 0.40 45.21 66.98
N ALA A 187 0.85 46.13 66.11
CA ALA A 187 1.52 47.35 66.52
C ALA A 187 0.57 48.29 67.29
N GLU A 188 -0.68 48.42 66.83
CA GLU A 188 -1.72 49.23 67.48
C GLU A 188 -2.13 48.65 68.86
N GLN A 189 -2.20 47.32 68.98
CA GLN A 189 -2.43 46.64 70.26
C GLN A 189 -1.22 46.72 71.21
N ALA A 190 0.01 46.70 70.69
CA ALA A 190 1.22 46.88 71.50
C ALA A 190 1.38 48.33 72.02
N GLU A 191 0.87 49.32 71.28
CA GLU A 191 0.82 50.71 71.73
C GLU A 191 -0.25 50.94 72.82
N ALA A 192 -1.35 50.16 72.78
CA ALA A 192 -2.41 50.20 73.79
C ALA A 192 -2.07 49.50 75.13
N VAL A 193 -0.97 48.74 75.23
CA VAL A 193 -0.62 47.92 76.42
C VAL A 193 0.52 48.51 77.28
N LYS A 194 1.07 49.69 76.98
CA LYS A 194 1.99 50.38 77.92
C LYS A 194 1.18 51.30 78.85
N PRO A 195 0.91 50.90 80.11
CA PRO A 195 1.98 50.74 81.10
C PRO A 195 1.76 49.59 82.11
N ALA A 196 2.80 48.80 82.41
CA ALA A 196 3.02 48.25 83.76
C ALA A 196 4.38 47.54 83.85
N ALA A 197 5.13 47.95 84.87
CA ALA A 197 6.18 47.23 85.57
C ALA A 197 7.57 47.09 84.90
N GLU A 198 8.43 48.03 85.27
CA GLU A 198 9.79 47.74 85.72
C GLU A 198 9.80 46.58 86.73
N ASP A 199 10.68 45.60 86.54
CA ASP A 199 11.68 45.23 87.56
C ASP A 199 12.84 44.46 86.89
N ALA A 200 14.06 44.90 87.19
CA ALA A 200 15.33 44.30 86.75
C ALA A 200 15.76 43.19 87.75
N PRO A 201 16.99 42.60 87.75
CA PRO A 201 18.11 42.67 86.79
C PRO A 201 18.80 41.29 86.53
N ALA A 202 19.79 41.25 85.61
CA ALA A 202 21.16 40.77 85.88
C ALA A 202 21.93 40.28 84.61
N SER A 203 22.74 41.20 84.06
CA SER A 203 24.19 41.08 83.75
C SER A 203 24.79 40.05 82.76
N PRO A 204 25.96 40.35 82.16
CA PRO A 204 26.23 40.22 80.72
C PRO A 204 27.46 39.34 80.36
N VAL A 205 27.59 38.85 79.12
CA VAL A 205 28.90 38.45 78.52
C VAL A 205 28.90 38.57 76.99
N ALA A 206 29.75 39.51 76.52
CA ALA A 206 30.74 39.46 75.43
C ALA A 206 30.41 38.94 74.00
N ALA A 207 30.66 39.86 73.05
CA ALA A 207 31.59 39.79 71.92
C ALA A 207 31.24 38.97 70.66
N GLU A 208 30.77 39.70 69.64
CA GLU A 208 31.07 39.52 68.20
C GLU A 208 32.58 39.77 67.89
N PRO A 209 33.13 39.48 66.68
CA PRO A 209 32.42 39.30 65.40
C PRO A 209 32.84 38.12 64.47
N GLU A 210 31.87 37.70 63.63
CA GLU A 210 31.86 37.46 62.17
C GLU A 210 33.16 37.27 61.32
N PRO A 211 33.07 36.86 60.03
CA PRO A 211 32.19 35.88 59.36
C PRO A 211 32.96 35.00 58.32
N GLU A 212 32.28 34.10 57.60
CA GLU A 212 32.31 33.99 56.11
C GLU A 212 32.02 32.58 55.54
N THR A 213 31.10 32.59 54.57
CA THR A 213 31.02 31.75 53.36
C THR A 213 30.44 30.32 53.40
N ARG A 214 29.21 30.23 52.88
CA ARG A 214 28.58 29.09 52.18
C ARG A 214 29.25 28.89 50.78
N PRO A 215 29.06 27.79 50.02
CA PRO A 215 27.82 26.99 49.94
C PRO A 215 27.93 25.46 49.73
N SER A 216 26.78 24.81 49.92
CA SER A 216 26.46 23.39 49.67
C SER A 216 26.63 22.96 48.20
N PRO A 217 26.63 21.64 47.87
CA PRO A 217 25.37 20.90 47.73
C PRO A 217 25.38 19.41 48.13
N LEU A 218 24.18 18.86 48.40
CA LEU A 218 23.84 17.44 48.62
C LEU A 218 23.64 16.70 47.26
N PRO A 219 23.17 15.44 47.18
CA PRO A 219 23.57 14.18 47.84
C PRO A 219 23.82 13.04 46.80
N SER A 220 24.50 11.95 47.15
CA SER A 220 24.63 10.77 46.28
C SER A 220 24.22 9.46 46.99
N ARG A 221 23.13 8.83 46.53
CA ARG A 221 22.77 7.43 46.81
C ARG A 221 23.04 6.59 45.56
N PRO A 222 23.65 5.40 45.69
CA PRO A 222 23.97 4.55 44.54
C PRO A 222 22.81 3.62 44.16
N LEU A 223 22.65 3.36 42.85
CA LEU A 223 21.81 2.30 42.29
C LEU A 223 22.61 0.98 42.19
N PRO A 224 22.00 -0.19 42.41
CA PRO A 224 22.67 -1.47 42.23
C PRO A 224 22.65 -1.97 40.78
N ASN A 225 23.78 -2.59 40.46
CA ASN A 225 24.21 -3.27 39.24
C ASN A 225 23.26 -4.41 38.80
N ARG A 226 22.86 -4.45 37.51
CA ARG A 226 22.18 -5.61 36.90
C ARG A 226 22.84 -5.92 35.55
N GLN A 227 23.47 -7.09 35.50
CA GLN A 227 24.30 -7.62 34.42
C GLN A 227 23.55 -7.80 33.08
N PRO A 228 24.26 -7.81 31.94
CA PRO A 228 23.67 -8.07 30.62
C PRO A 228 23.46 -9.57 30.38
N GLN A 229 22.24 -9.97 30.01
CA GLN A 229 21.95 -11.33 29.51
C GLN A 229 22.16 -11.37 27.99
N VAL A 230 22.96 -12.33 27.55
CA VAL A 230 23.24 -12.69 26.15
C VAL A 230 22.59 -14.06 25.91
N LEU A 231 21.64 -14.16 24.97
CA LEU A 231 21.15 -15.36 24.24
C LEU A 231 19.78 -14.98 23.64
N ALA A 232 19.32 -15.35 22.44
CA ALA A 232 19.79 -16.22 21.38
C ALA A 232 18.98 -15.84 20.11
N ALA A 233 19.59 -15.86 18.92
CA ALA A 233 18.90 -15.72 17.64
C ALA A 233 18.47 -17.10 17.09
N PRO A 234 17.29 -17.24 16.45
CA PRO A 234 16.86 -18.51 15.87
C PRO A 234 17.49 -18.77 14.48
N PRO A 235 17.75 -20.04 14.11
CA PRO A 235 18.29 -20.36 12.78
C PRO A 235 17.23 -20.32 11.68
N ILE A 236 17.67 -19.82 10.53
CA ILE A 236 16.97 -19.75 9.25
C ILE A 236 16.86 -21.15 8.66
N THR A 237 15.65 -21.69 8.55
CA THR A 237 15.38 -22.95 7.84
C THR A 237 15.28 -22.68 6.34
N ALA A 238 16.26 -23.21 5.61
CA ALA A 238 16.23 -23.31 4.16
C ALA A 238 15.21 -24.37 3.72
N ALA A 239 14.21 -23.97 2.94
CA ALA A 239 13.31 -24.87 2.23
C ALA A 239 13.72 -24.93 0.75
N LEU A 240 14.28 -26.08 0.37
CA LEU A 240 14.56 -26.50 -1.00
C LEU A 240 13.93 -27.88 -1.17
N ALA A 241 12.74 -27.94 -1.78
CA ALA A 241 12.16 -29.09 -2.51
C ALA A 241 10.86 -28.64 -3.18
#